data_AF-A0A9D9D5G8-F1
#
_entry.id   AF-A0A9D9D5G8-F1
#
_cell.length_a   1.000
_cell.length_b   1.000
_cell.length_c   1.000
_cell.angle_alpha   90.00
_cell.angle_beta   90.00
_cell.angle_gamma   90.00
#
_symmetry.space_group_name_H-M   'P 1'
#
loop_
_entity.id
_entity.type
_entity.pdbx_description
1 polymer ?
#
loop_
_entity_poly.entity_id
_entity_poly.type
_entity_poly.pdbx_seq_one_letter_code
_entity_poly.pdbx_strand_id
1 'polypeptide(L)' 'MESSWAYTFILYLKAFGWALVASIGFAVGIGFAIKIFDLLSSNIDEWEEIRRGNIGVALIVVALIVMVGLLIYKVI' A
#
# COMPACT_ATOMS: atom_id res chain seq x y z
N MET A 1 24.99 34.67 8.90
CA MET A 1 24.03 34.22 7.86
C MET A 1 24.59 32.94 7.27
N GLU A 2 24.30 31.79 7.88
CA GLU A 2 24.57 30.51 7.21
C GLU A 2 23.84 30.53 5.86
N SER A 3 24.53 30.09 4.80
CA SER A 3 24.02 30.18 3.44
C SER A 3 22.68 29.46 3.32
N SER A 4 21.59 30.23 3.28
CA SER A 4 20.19 29.76 3.15
C SER A 4 20.03 28.62 2.12
N TRP A 5 20.79 28.70 1.03
CA TRP A 5 20.88 27.70 -0.03
C TRP A 5 21.31 26.30 0.44
N ALA A 6 22.28 26.20 1.35
CA ALA A 6 22.75 24.92 1.89
C ALA A 6 21.67 24.28 2.78
N TYR A 7 20.98 25.08 3.60
CA TYR A 7 19.88 24.63 4.42
C TYR A 7 18.71 24.12 3.58
N THR A 8 18.31 24.87 2.53
CA THR A 8 17.25 24.46 1.61
C THR A 8 17.62 23.16 0.87
N PHE A 9 18.88 23.00 0.45
CA PHE A 9 19.34 21.76 -0.19
C PHE A 9 19.24 20.55 0.74
N ILE A 10 19.69 20.68 1.99
CA ILE A 10 19.58 19.61 3.00
C ILE A 10 18.11 19.26 3.26
N LEU A 11 17.21 20.26 3.27
CA LEU A 11 15.78 20.04 3.45
C LEU A 11 15.19 19.17 2.33
N TYR A 12 15.53 19.46 1.07
CA TYR A 12 15.10 18.65 -0.07
C TYR A 12 15.66 17.23 -0.01
N LEU A 13 16.94 17.08 0.35
CA LEU A 13 17.56 15.76 0.49
C LEU A 13 16.87 14.92 1.56
N LYS A 14 16.56 15.54 2.70
CA LYS A 14 15.80 14.90 3.80
C LYS A 14 14.39 14.53 3.35
N ALA A 15 13.68 15.44 2.68
CA ALA A 15 12.33 15.18 2.17
C ALA A 15 12.31 14.01 1.17
N PHE A 16 13.28 13.97 0.26
CA PHE A 16 13.45 12.89 -0.69
C PHE A 16 13.76 11.55 0.01
N GLY A 17 14.65 11.57 1.01
CA GLY A 17 14.96 10.40 1.83
C GLY A 17 13.73 9.84 2.54
N TRP A 18 12.92 10.70 3.15
CA TRP A 18 11.67 10.28 3.79
C TRP A 18 10.64 9.74 2.80
N ALA A 19 10.51 10.36 1.63
CA ALA A 19 9.61 9.87 0.58
C ALA A 19 10.00 8.46 0.11
N LEU A 20 11.30 8.18 -0.04
CA LEU A 20 11.83 6.86 -0.38
C LEU A 20 11.52 5.82 0.69
N VAL A 21 11.81 6.13 1.96
CA VAL A 21 11.55 5.23 3.09
C VAL A 21 10.05 4.93 3.21
N ALA A 22 9.20 5.96 3.09
CA ALA A 22 7.76 5.80 3.13
C ALA A 22 7.27 4.91 1.97
N SER A 23 7.71 5.18 0.74
CA SER A 23 7.31 4.41 -0.46
C SER A 23 7.68 2.93 -0.32
N ILE A 24 8.90 2.61 0.14
CA ILE A 24 9.33 1.23 0.36
C ILE A 24 8.50 0.58 1.47
N GLY A 25 8.27 1.29 2.58
CA GLY A 25 7.44 0.80 3.68
C GLY A 25 6.02 0.45 3.23
N PHE A 26 5.40 1.29 2.39
CA PHE A 26 4.08 1.01 1.83
C PHE A 26 4.08 -0.17 0.88
N ALA A 27 5.07 -0.28 -0.02
CA ALA A 27 5.16 -1.41 -0.94
C ALA A 27 5.23 -2.75 -0.17
N VAL A 28 6.04 -2.79 0.90
CA VAL A 28 6.13 -3.96 1.78
C VAL A 28 4.81 -4.20 2.53
N GLY A 29 4.20 -3.14 3.08
CA GLY A 29 2.94 -3.22 3.82
C GLY A 29 1.78 -3.77 2.97
N ILE A 30 1.64 -3.30 1.73
CA ILE A 30 0.61 -3.77 0.78
C ILE A 30 0.86 -5.24 0.43
N GLY A 31 2.11 -5.61 0.12
CA GLY A 31 2.45 -7.01 -0.17
C GLY A 31 2.15 -7.94 1.00
N PHE A 32 2.39 -7.48 2.23
CA PHE A 32 2.08 -8.24 3.44
C PHE A 32 0.57 -8.37 3.68
N ALA A 33 -0.21 -7.31 3.43
CA ALA A 33 -1.67 -7.34 3.55
C ALA A 33 -2.31 -8.35 2.58
N ILE A 34 -1.86 -8.37 1.32
CA ILE A 34 -2.32 -9.35 0.32
C ILE A 34 -1.94 -10.76 0.78
N LYS A 35 -0.70 -10.98 1.20
CA LYS A 35 -0.25 -12.31 1.65
C LYS A 35 -1.00 -12.83 2.88
N ILE A 36 -1.35 -11.96 3.83
CA ILE A 36 -2.18 -12.34 4.98
C ILE A 36 -3.59 -12.70 4.51
N PHE A 37 -4.16 -11.92 3.58
CA PHE A 37 -5.48 -12.20 3.04
C PHE A 37 -5.51 -13.58 2.40
N ASP A 38 -4.60 -13.86 1.44
CA ASP A 38 -4.48 -15.15 0.76
C ASP A 38 -4.28 -16.33 1.75
N LEU A 39 -3.55 -16.09 2.85
CA LEU A 39 -3.37 -17.10 3.91
C LEU A 39 -4.66 -17.37 4.67
N LEU A 40 -5.45 -16.34 4.96
CA LEU A 40 -6.73 -16.48 5.69
C LEU A 40 -7.82 -17.11 4.81
N SER A 41 -7.74 -16.92 3.50
CA SER A 41 -8.69 -17.41 2.50
C SER A 41 -8.28 -18.71 1.82
N SER A 42 -7.22 -19.37 2.29
CA SER A 42 -6.57 -20.54 1.66
C SER A 42 -7.47 -21.74 1.30
N ASN A 43 -8.73 -21.75 1.74
CA ASN A 43 -9.71 -22.78 1.41
C ASN A 43 -10.52 -22.47 0.13
N ILE A 44 -10.38 -21.28 -0.46
CA ILE A 44 -11.15 -20.82 -1.61
C ILE A 44 -10.17 -20.16 -2.59
N ASP A 45 -10.14 -20.59 -3.86
CA ASP A 45 -9.40 -19.88 -4.91
C ASP A 45 -10.25 -18.69 -5.40
N GLU A 46 -9.92 -17.48 -4.94
CA GLU A 46 -10.72 -16.29 -5.25
C GLU A 46 -10.67 -15.92 -6.73
N TRP A 47 -9.54 -16.15 -7.38
CA TRP A 47 -9.38 -15.83 -8.78
C TRP A 47 -10.20 -16.78 -9.65
N GLU A 48 -10.26 -18.05 -9.29
CA GLU A 48 -11.12 -19.02 -9.94
C GLU A 48 -12.60 -18.71 -9.68
N GLU A 49 -12.97 -18.37 -8.45
CA GLU A 49 -14.35 -18.12 -8.05
C GLU A 49 -14.90 -16.82 -8.69
N ILE A 50 -14.06 -15.78 -8.85
CA ILE A 50 -14.37 -14.58 -9.62
C ILE A 50 -14.55 -14.91 -11.11
N ARG A 51 -13.68 -15.75 -11.69
CA ARG A 51 -13.83 -16.19 -13.10
C ARG A 51 -15.11 -16.99 -13.33
N ARG A 52 -15.55 -17.75 -12.32
CA ARG A 52 -16.84 -18.47 -12.33
C ARG A 52 -18.05 -17.55 -12.12
N GLY A 53 -17.85 -16.25 -11.93
CA GLY A 53 -18.91 -15.25 -11.83
C GLY A 53 -19.43 -15.03 -10.40
N ASN A 54 -18.71 -15.47 -9.36
CA ASN A 54 -19.12 -15.24 -7.98
C ASN A 54 -18.88 -13.78 -7.56
N ILE A 55 -19.93 -12.98 -7.64
CA ILE A 55 -19.90 -11.55 -7.29
C ILE A 55 -19.57 -11.32 -5.81
N GLY A 56 -19.93 -12.26 -4.92
CA GLY A 56 -19.67 -12.13 -3.48
C GLY A 56 -18.17 -12.09 -3.19
N VAL A 57 -17.41 -13.00 -3.79
CA VAL A 57 -15.94 -13.03 -3.66
C VAL A 57 -15.32 -11.79 -4.29
N ALA A 58 -15.80 -11.37 -5.46
CA ALA A 58 -15.33 -10.13 -6.11
C ALA A 58 -15.50 -8.90 -5.21
N LEU A 59 -16.66 -8.76 -4.54
CA LEU A 59 -16.93 -7.66 -3.63
C LEU A 59 -16.00 -7.64 -2.41
N ILE A 60 -15.68 -8.81 -1.86
CA ILE A 60 -14.73 -8.91 -0.73
C ILE A 60 -13.34 -8.44 -1.17
N VAL A 61 -12.87 -8.87 -2.35
CA VAL A 61 -11.57 -8.46 -2.89
C VAL A 61 -11.54 -6.94 -3.16
N VAL A 62 -12.61 -6.39 -3.75
CA VAL A 62 -12.72 -4.94 -3.96
C VAL A 62 -12.73 -4.18 -2.63
N ALA A 63 -13.48 -4.66 -1.63
CA ALA A 63 -13.51 -4.05 -0.30
C ALA A 63 -12.13 -4.04 0.36
N LEU A 64 -11.35 -5.13 0.22
CA LEU A 64 -9.97 -5.21 0.72
C LEU A 64 -9.08 -4.16 0.05
N ILE A 65 -9.12 -4.08 -1.29
CA ILE A 65 -8.31 -3.11 -2.05
C ILE A 65 -8.68 -1.67 -1.66
N VAL A 66 -9.97 -1.36 -1.55
CA VAL A 66 -10.45 -0.04 -1.13
C VAL A 66 -9.99 0.28 0.29
N MET A 67 -10.10 -0.67 1.22
CA MET A 67 -9.68 -0.50 2.61
C MET A 67 -8.17 -0.24 2.72
N VAL A 68 -7.34 -0.99 1.99
CA VAL A 68 -5.89 -0.76 1.91
C VAL A 68 -5.60 0.63 1.30
N GLY A 69 -6.30 1.00 0.24
CA GLY A 69 -6.18 2.32 -0.38
C GLY A 69 -6.52 3.47 0.57
N LEU A 70 -7.58 3.33 1.36
CA LEU A 70 -7.98 4.31 2.38
C LEU A 70 -6.95 4.43 3.51
N LEU A 71 -6.35 3.32 3.93
CA LEU A 71 -5.27 3.33 4.92
C LEU A 71 -4.05 4.10 4.40
N ILE A 72 -3.67 3.89 3.14
CA ILE A 72 -2.55 4.62 2.52
C ILE A 72 -2.88 6.11 2.42
N TYR A 73 -4.09 6.45 1.95
CA TYR A 73 -4.53 7.84 1.86
C TYR A 73 -4.47 8.57 3.21
N LYS A 74 -4.83 7.90 4.31
CA LYS A 74 -4.78 8.51 5.64
C LYS A 74 -3.34 8.82 6.11
N VAL A 75 -2.36 8.08 5.62
CA VAL A 75 -0.97 8.19 6.10
C VAL A 75 -0.16 9.24 5.31
N ILE A 76 -0.55 9.54 4.08
CA ILE A 76 0.04 10.61 3.23
C ILE A 76 -0.57 11.96 3.60
#